data_AF-A0A7C3NNB3-F1
#
_entry.id   AF-A0A7C3NNB3-F1
#
_cell.length_a   1.000
_cell.length_b   1.000
_cell.length_c   1.000
_cell.angle_alpha   90.00
_cell.angle_beta   90.00
_cell.angle_gamma   90.00
#
_symmetry.space_group_name_H-M   'P 1'
#
loop_
_entity.id
_entity.type
_entity.pdbx_description
1 polymer ?
#
loop_
_entity_poly.entity_id
_entity_poly.type
_entity_poly.pdbx_seq_one_letter_code
_entity_poly.pdbx_strand_id
1 'polypeptide(L)'
;MLPVHAICATFDSARRVVLQTPSHRLAILALGDPDYLDSLAGVTDSALRHNGQIVKWEKKRAVVRLMLEGAGKVAYLKQHHSPSLSRRLGSLIWPSAAMRSLRGAAILRQHGYPTAQPLAVMEYRRRGLLQKSIYVSEELTGAKSIDSFWLDELRSVQGKDGFRARRVFLSRLARLFRTLHRAGIYHNDLKANNILVLSDPAGRSDPKSADPCCRDPRSSERFFRLIDLEGLRSCFLVSWRRRIKNLAQLNRTLGSHLSRAEKLVFLNAYLNASTNRVRRAAKRNLIRQILRETNRQIIRERWRDRHEFEEIDHARLKAEFFNATSRRARLALKRAVKLLTFSPQNRENTIT
;
A
#
# COMPACT_ATOMS: atom_id res chain seq x y z
N MET A 1 -18.40 -6.33 -10.04
CA MET A 1 -16.91 -6.24 -10.06
C MET A 1 -16.50 -6.02 -11.51
N LEU A 2 -15.43 -5.25 -11.79
CA LEU A 2 -14.92 -5.12 -13.16
C LEU A 2 -14.42 -6.50 -13.65
N PRO A 3 -14.93 -7.00 -14.79
CA PRO A 3 -14.49 -8.27 -15.35
C PRO A 3 -13.08 -8.15 -15.95
N VAL A 4 -12.35 -9.27 -16.02
CA VAL A 4 -10.94 -9.30 -16.46
C VAL A 4 -10.78 -8.72 -17.87
N HIS A 5 -11.73 -8.95 -18.79
CA HIS A 5 -11.70 -8.37 -20.13
C HIS A 5 -11.77 -6.83 -20.11
N ALA A 6 -12.63 -6.24 -19.27
CA ALA A 6 -12.73 -4.80 -19.13
C ALA A 6 -11.47 -4.18 -18.51
N ILE A 7 -10.79 -4.91 -17.62
CA ILE A 7 -9.49 -4.51 -17.08
C ILE A 7 -8.42 -4.56 -18.16
N CYS A 8 -8.37 -5.63 -18.95
CA CYS A 8 -7.40 -5.76 -20.04
C CYS A 8 -7.58 -4.67 -21.10
N ALA A 9 -8.82 -4.28 -21.41
CA ALA A 9 -9.13 -3.19 -22.34
C ALA A 9 -8.64 -1.80 -21.87
N THR A 10 -8.29 -1.64 -20.59
CA THR A 10 -7.64 -0.40 -20.11
C THR A 10 -6.14 -0.35 -20.40
N PHE A 11 -5.57 -1.41 -21.00
CA PHE A 11 -4.15 -1.49 -21.37
C PHE A 11 -4.02 -1.75 -22.87
N ASP A 12 -3.10 -1.05 -23.51
CA ASP A 12 -3.00 -0.96 -24.98
C ASP A 12 -2.66 -2.31 -25.64
N SER A 13 -2.01 -3.21 -24.90
CA SER A 13 -1.77 -4.60 -25.29
C SER A 13 -1.82 -5.51 -24.06
N ALA A 14 -2.73 -6.47 -24.04
CA ALA A 14 -2.81 -7.47 -22.97
C ALA A 14 -2.73 -8.87 -23.58
N ARG A 15 -1.70 -9.63 -23.20
CA ARG A 15 -1.50 -11.02 -23.64
C ARG A 15 -1.60 -11.97 -22.46
N ARG A 16 -2.42 -13.01 -22.63
CA ARG A 16 -2.59 -14.05 -21.62
C ARG A 16 -1.93 -15.32 -22.10
N VAL A 17 -0.95 -15.80 -21.34
CA VAL A 17 -0.28 -17.09 -21.56
C VAL A 17 -0.62 -18.01 -20.39
N VAL A 18 -0.94 -19.27 -20.69
CA VAL A 18 -1.18 -20.28 -19.68
C VAL A 18 -0.24 -21.44 -19.95
N LEU A 19 0.70 -21.65 -19.03
CA LEU A 19 1.59 -22.81 -19.03
C LEU A 19 1.00 -23.86 -18.10
N GLN A 20 0.81 -25.08 -18.59
CA GLN A 20 0.17 -26.15 -17.85
C GLN A 20 1.06 -27.39 -17.81
N THR A 21 1.29 -27.91 -16.61
CA THR A 21 1.87 -29.22 -16.35
C THR A 21 0.80 -30.10 -15.69
N PRO A 22 1.00 -31.44 -15.59
CA PRO A 22 0.00 -32.33 -14.96
C PRO A 22 -0.33 -31.94 -13.51
N SER A 23 0.60 -31.28 -12.80
CA SER A 23 0.45 -30.93 -11.39
C SER A 23 0.23 -29.44 -11.14
N HIS A 24 0.65 -28.55 -12.05
CA HIS A 24 0.65 -27.11 -11.84
C HIS A 24 0.14 -26.34 -13.06
N ARG A 25 -0.50 -25.20 -12.79
CA ARG A 25 -0.93 -24.24 -13.80
C ARG A 25 -0.35 -22.87 -13.45
N LEU A 26 0.43 -22.32 -14.37
CA LEU A 26 0.89 -20.95 -14.33
C LEU A 26 0.07 -20.13 -15.32
N ALA A 27 -0.63 -19.11 -14.84
CA ALA A 27 -1.30 -18.14 -15.68
C ALA A 27 -0.53 -16.82 -15.61
N ILE A 28 -0.06 -16.34 -16.76
CA ILE A 28 0.61 -15.06 -16.92
C ILE A 28 -0.31 -14.15 -17.73
N LEU A 29 -0.53 -12.95 -17.23
CA LEU A 29 -1.15 -11.85 -17.95
C LEU A 29 -0.09 -10.75 -18.08
N ALA A 30 0.53 -10.63 -19.25
CA ALA A 30 1.44 -9.55 -19.57
C ALA A 30 0.66 -8.37 -20.16
N LEU A 31 1.12 -7.17 -19.81
CA LEU A 31 0.52 -5.89 -20.17
C LEU A 31 1.63 -5.05 -20.80
N GLY A 32 1.45 -4.64 -22.06
CA GLY A 32 2.46 -3.93 -22.82
C GLY A 32 3.29 -4.86 -23.71
N ASP A 33 4.61 -4.77 -23.55
CA ASP A 33 5.62 -5.39 -24.39
C ASP A 33 5.58 -6.94 -24.31
N PRO A 34 5.50 -7.65 -25.45
CA PRO A 34 5.64 -9.11 -25.49
C PRO A 34 6.91 -9.63 -24.81
N ASP A 35 8.01 -8.88 -24.86
CA ASP A 35 9.34 -9.33 -24.40
C ASP A 35 9.42 -9.50 -22.87
N TYR A 36 8.45 -8.92 -22.14
CA TYR A 36 8.28 -9.19 -20.72
C TYR A 36 7.94 -10.65 -20.44
N LEU A 37 7.26 -11.36 -21.35
CA LEU A 37 6.81 -12.73 -21.11
C LEU A 37 7.98 -13.68 -20.93
N ASP A 38 9.01 -13.58 -21.77
CA ASP A 38 10.17 -14.49 -21.72
C ASP A 38 11.01 -14.22 -20.47
N SER A 39 11.22 -12.93 -20.16
CA SER A 39 11.89 -12.51 -18.93
C SER A 39 11.15 -12.97 -17.67
N LEU A 40 9.81 -12.97 -17.69
CA LEU A 40 8.97 -13.31 -16.53
C LEU A 40 8.68 -14.81 -16.40
N ALA A 41 8.68 -15.57 -17.50
CA ALA A 41 8.45 -17.02 -17.48
C ALA A 41 9.57 -17.76 -16.71
N GLY A 42 10.79 -17.23 -16.74
CA GLY A 42 11.95 -17.74 -15.99
C GLY A 42 11.98 -17.34 -14.51
N VAL A 43 11.07 -16.48 -14.02
CA VAL A 43 11.11 -15.95 -12.66
C VAL A 43 10.66 -17.01 -11.65
N THR A 44 11.64 -17.67 -11.04
CA THR A 44 11.46 -18.58 -9.89
C THR A 44 11.76 -17.88 -8.57
N ASP A 45 11.35 -18.47 -7.44
CA ASP A 45 11.67 -17.92 -6.11
C ASP A 45 13.20 -17.89 -5.86
N SER A 46 13.95 -18.80 -6.50
CA SER A 46 15.42 -18.81 -6.48
C SER A 46 15.98 -17.67 -7.35
N ALA A 47 15.51 -17.51 -8.59
CA ALA A 47 15.93 -16.41 -9.46
C ALA A 47 15.68 -15.02 -8.82
N LEU A 48 14.55 -14.86 -8.13
CA LEU A 48 14.24 -13.63 -7.39
C LEU A 48 15.24 -13.32 -6.26
N ARG A 49 15.85 -14.34 -5.65
CA ARG A 49 16.83 -14.17 -4.57
C ARG A 49 18.24 -13.90 -5.08
N HIS A 50 18.58 -14.42 -6.26
CA HIS A 50 19.93 -14.30 -6.82
C HIS A 50 20.08 -13.10 -7.74
N ASN A 51 19.06 -12.77 -8.53
CA ASN A 51 19.15 -11.74 -9.58
C ASN A 51 18.43 -10.44 -9.21
N GLY A 52 17.69 -10.42 -8.09
CA GLY A 52 16.89 -9.28 -7.65
C GLY A 52 17.45 -8.62 -6.39
N GLN A 53 17.35 -7.30 -6.32
CA GLN A 53 17.56 -6.55 -5.09
C GLN A 53 16.33 -6.70 -4.20
N ILE A 54 16.47 -7.44 -3.10
CA ILE A 54 15.39 -7.65 -2.13
C ILE A 54 15.11 -6.34 -1.39
N VAL A 55 13.93 -5.77 -1.61
CA VAL A 55 13.47 -4.57 -0.89
C VAL A 55 12.81 -4.98 0.42
N LYS A 56 12.06 -6.09 0.39
CA LYS A 56 11.37 -6.62 1.56
C LYS A 56 11.12 -8.12 1.41
N TRP A 57 11.44 -8.91 2.43
CA TRP A 57 11.19 -10.35 2.45
C TRP A 57 10.50 -10.79 3.75
N GLU A 58 9.21 -11.14 3.67
CA GLU A 58 8.42 -11.65 4.79
C GLU A 58 7.79 -13.00 4.43
N LYS A 59 7.39 -13.77 5.45
CA LYS A 59 6.73 -15.09 5.29
C LYS A 59 5.52 -15.08 4.36
N LYS A 60 4.78 -13.97 4.29
CA LYS A 60 3.54 -13.84 3.51
C LYS A 60 3.71 -13.01 2.23
N ARG A 61 4.72 -12.14 2.15
CA ARG A 61 4.90 -11.16 1.08
C ARG A 61 6.38 -10.89 0.83
N ALA A 62 6.77 -10.81 -0.42
CA ALA A 62 8.09 -10.34 -0.82
C ALA A 62 7.95 -9.19 -1.83
N VAL A 63 8.89 -8.25 -1.78
CA VAL A 63 9.05 -7.16 -2.75
C VAL A 63 10.49 -7.18 -3.23
N VAL A 64 10.67 -7.35 -4.53
CA VAL A 64 11.97 -7.48 -5.17
C VAL A 64 12.05 -6.48 -6.32
N ARG A 65 13.18 -5.79 -6.45
CA ARG A 65 13.52 -4.93 -7.58
C ARG A 65 14.44 -5.70 -8.53
N LEU A 66 14.15 -5.70 -9.83
CA LEU A 66 15.01 -6.32 -10.84
C LEU A 66 14.95 -5.59 -12.17
N MET A 67 16.01 -5.76 -12.96
CA MET A 67 16.06 -5.35 -14.34
C MET A 67 15.44 -6.45 -15.22
N LEU A 68 14.52 -6.06 -16.11
CA LEU A 68 13.96 -6.93 -17.13
C LEU A 68 14.84 -6.80 -18.37
N GLU A 69 15.74 -7.76 -18.57
CA GLU A 69 16.79 -7.74 -19.60
C GLU A 69 16.23 -7.57 -21.02
N GLY A 70 15.07 -8.16 -21.34
CA GLY A 70 14.43 -8.02 -22.65
C GLY A 70 13.92 -6.61 -22.98
N ALA A 71 13.68 -5.76 -21.98
CA ALA A 71 13.06 -4.44 -22.16
C ALA A 71 13.92 -3.27 -21.64
N GLY A 72 15.10 -3.54 -21.06
CA GLY A 72 15.95 -2.51 -20.45
C GLY A 72 15.29 -1.71 -19.32
N LYS A 73 14.22 -2.25 -18.71
CA LYS A 73 13.43 -1.55 -17.67
C LYS A 73 13.63 -2.17 -16.30
N VAL A 74 13.61 -1.32 -15.27
CA VAL A 74 13.55 -1.79 -13.88
C VAL A 74 12.10 -1.98 -13.46
N ALA A 75 11.83 -3.10 -12.81
CA ALA A 75 10.51 -3.47 -12.32
C ALA A 75 10.53 -3.82 -10.82
N TYR A 76 9.42 -3.54 -10.17
CA TYR A 76 9.10 -4.06 -8.84
C TYR A 76 8.17 -5.25 -8.93
N LEU A 77 8.56 -6.32 -8.25
CA LEU A 77 7.87 -7.58 -8.14
C LEU A 77 7.32 -7.76 -6.73
N LYS A 78 5.98 -7.68 -6.60
CA LYS A 78 5.26 -7.87 -5.34
C LYS A 78 4.63 -9.26 -5.30
N GLN A 79 5.33 -10.19 -4.64
CA GLN A 79 4.93 -11.58 -4.48
C GLN A 79 4.10 -11.77 -3.20
N HIS A 80 3.01 -12.53 -3.32
CA HIS A 80 2.19 -12.95 -2.18
C HIS A 80 2.09 -14.47 -2.12
N HIS A 81 2.37 -15.01 -0.95
CA HIS A 81 2.17 -16.41 -0.66
C HIS A 81 0.80 -16.63 -0.01
N SER A 82 0.14 -17.71 -0.40
CA SER A 82 -1.11 -18.19 0.22
C SER A 82 -0.84 -19.44 1.05
N PRO A 83 -0.18 -19.35 2.23
CA PRO A 83 0.14 -20.51 3.05
C PRO A 83 -1.09 -21.13 3.74
N SER A 84 -2.18 -20.38 3.95
CA SER A 84 -3.36 -20.92 4.65
C SER A 84 -4.33 -21.61 3.70
N LEU A 85 -4.79 -22.81 4.09
CA LEU A 85 -5.74 -23.61 3.31
C LEU A 85 -7.06 -22.86 3.05
N SER A 86 -7.53 -22.09 4.03
CA SER A 86 -8.70 -21.21 3.89
C SER A 86 -8.54 -20.14 2.80
N ARG A 87 -7.35 -19.54 2.67
CA ARG A 87 -7.06 -18.57 1.59
C ARG A 87 -6.92 -19.26 0.23
N ARG A 88 -6.38 -20.47 0.21
CA ARG A 88 -6.30 -21.31 -1.01
C ARG A 88 -7.69 -21.67 -1.52
N LEU A 89 -8.60 -22.13 -0.65
CA LEU A 89 -9.99 -22.41 -1.02
C LEU A 89 -10.73 -21.13 -1.42
N GLY A 90 -10.56 -20.04 -0.66
CA GLY A 90 -11.13 -18.74 -1.00
C GLY A 90 -10.70 -18.22 -2.38
N SER A 91 -9.55 -18.64 -2.91
CA SER A 91 -9.04 -18.22 -4.23
C SER A 91 -9.83 -18.76 -5.43
N LEU A 92 -10.81 -19.64 -5.19
CA LEU A 92 -11.79 -20.06 -6.19
C LEU A 92 -12.86 -18.99 -6.44
N ILE A 93 -13.17 -18.21 -5.40
CA ILE A 93 -14.24 -17.20 -5.42
C ILE A 93 -13.63 -15.79 -5.49
N TRP A 94 -12.55 -15.56 -4.77
CA TRP A 94 -11.92 -14.25 -4.63
C TRP A 94 -10.68 -14.12 -5.51
N PRO A 95 -10.48 -12.94 -6.14
CA PRO A 95 -9.29 -12.68 -6.94
C PRO A 95 -8.01 -12.73 -6.09
N SER A 96 -6.89 -13.13 -6.71
CA SER A 96 -5.58 -13.07 -6.06
C SER A 96 -5.18 -11.65 -5.67
N ALA A 97 -4.22 -11.51 -4.75
CA ALA A 97 -3.71 -10.20 -4.35
C ALA A 97 -3.12 -9.44 -5.56
N ALA A 98 -2.41 -10.14 -6.45
CA ALA A 98 -1.86 -9.54 -7.66
C ALA A 98 -2.95 -9.06 -8.63
N MET A 99 -4.00 -9.87 -8.84
CA MET A 99 -5.14 -9.46 -9.64
C MET A 99 -5.85 -8.24 -9.02
N ARG A 100 -6.00 -8.18 -7.70
CA ARG A 100 -6.56 -6.99 -7.03
C ARG A 100 -5.69 -5.74 -7.25
N SER A 101 -4.37 -5.86 -7.22
CA SER A 101 -3.46 -4.74 -7.54
C SER A 101 -3.65 -4.25 -8.97
N LEU A 102 -3.76 -5.16 -9.95
CA LEU A 102 -4.05 -4.80 -11.34
C LEU A 102 -5.41 -4.10 -11.48
N ARG A 103 -6.45 -4.61 -10.80
CA ARG A 103 -7.77 -3.92 -10.76
C ARG A 103 -7.66 -2.52 -10.18
N GLY A 104 -6.89 -2.36 -9.12
CA GLY A 104 -6.64 -1.06 -8.51
C GLY A 104 -5.96 -0.11 -9.49
N ALA A 105 -4.96 -0.57 -10.25
CA ALA A 105 -4.29 0.22 -11.28
C ALA A 105 -5.24 0.64 -12.40
N ALA A 106 -6.07 -0.28 -12.89
CA ALA A 106 -7.07 0.01 -13.92
C ALA A 106 -8.09 1.06 -13.44
N ILE A 107 -8.57 0.97 -12.19
CA ILE A 107 -9.47 1.98 -11.61
C ILE A 107 -8.81 3.35 -11.59
N LEU A 108 -7.54 3.45 -11.16
CA LEU A 108 -6.82 4.72 -11.14
C LEU A 108 -6.63 5.29 -12.57
N ARG A 109 -6.17 4.45 -13.52
CA ARG A 109 -5.98 4.84 -14.92
C ARG A 109 -7.27 5.37 -15.54
N GLN A 110 -8.40 4.67 -15.34
CA GLN A 110 -9.71 5.09 -15.84
C GLN A 110 -10.15 6.46 -15.31
N HIS A 111 -9.75 6.81 -14.09
CA HIS A 111 -10.09 8.10 -13.47
C HIS A 111 -8.97 9.15 -13.59
N GLY A 112 -7.93 8.88 -14.38
CA GLY A 112 -6.83 9.81 -14.63
C GLY A 112 -5.85 10.00 -13.47
N TYR A 113 -5.86 9.11 -12.46
CA TYR A 113 -4.89 9.16 -11.37
C TYR A 113 -3.64 8.36 -11.74
N PRO A 114 -2.45 8.98 -11.68
CA PRO A 114 -1.24 8.29 -12.08
C PRO A 114 -0.73 7.32 -10.98
N THR A 115 -0.17 6.20 -11.42
CA THR A 115 0.40 5.12 -10.61
C THR A 115 1.54 4.46 -11.37
N ALA A 116 2.26 3.52 -10.75
CA ALA A 116 3.27 2.71 -11.43
C ALA A 116 2.60 1.88 -12.54
N GLN A 117 3.19 1.88 -13.73
CA GLN A 117 2.65 1.14 -14.87
C GLN A 117 2.66 -0.37 -14.58
N PRO A 118 1.50 -1.04 -14.60
CA PRO A 118 1.46 -2.50 -14.47
C PRO A 118 2.11 -3.14 -15.70
N LEU A 119 3.01 -4.10 -15.45
CA LEU A 119 3.69 -4.87 -16.51
C LEU A 119 3.13 -6.27 -16.63
N ALA A 120 2.84 -6.92 -15.50
CA ALA A 120 2.31 -8.28 -15.52
C ALA A 120 1.62 -8.70 -14.23
N VAL A 121 0.78 -9.72 -14.34
CA VAL A 121 0.25 -10.50 -13.23
C VAL A 121 0.53 -11.98 -13.48
N MET A 122 1.03 -12.67 -12.46
CA MET A 122 1.24 -14.12 -12.51
C MET A 122 0.49 -14.81 -11.38
N GLU A 123 -0.22 -15.89 -11.69
CA GLU A 123 -0.89 -16.76 -10.72
C GLU A 123 -0.38 -18.19 -10.87
N TYR A 124 0.15 -18.76 -9.79
CA TYR A 124 0.57 -20.14 -9.72
C TYR A 124 -0.50 -20.92 -8.97
N ARG A 125 -1.11 -21.90 -9.65
CA ARG A 125 -2.17 -22.73 -9.11
C ARG A 125 -1.78 -24.21 -9.14
N ARG A 126 -2.15 -24.94 -8.10
CA ARG A 126 -2.01 -26.40 -8.00
C ARG A 126 -3.39 -26.99 -7.77
N ARG A 127 -3.87 -27.86 -8.65
CA ARG A 127 -5.25 -28.39 -8.64
C ARG A 127 -6.31 -27.28 -8.49
N GLY A 128 -6.16 -26.19 -9.27
CA GLY A 128 -7.05 -25.03 -9.24
C GLY A 128 -6.84 -24.05 -8.07
N LEU A 129 -6.13 -24.44 -7.01
CA LEU A 129 -5.93 -23.63 -5.81
C LEU A 129 -4.70 -22.72 -5.93
N LEU A 130 -4.87 -21.42 -5.64
CA LEU A 130 -3.80 -20.41 -5.67
C LEU A 130 -2.72 -20.70 -4.63
N GLN A 131 -1.50 -20.92 -5.10
CA GLN A 131 -0.32 -21.14 -4.26
C GLN A 131 0.41 -19.81 -3.99
N LYS A 132 0.69 -19.07 -5.07
CA LYS A 132 1.30 -17.74 -5.02
C LYS A 132 0.79 -16.88 -6.16
N SER A 133 0.83 -15.56 -5.96
CA SER A 133 0.51 -14.58 -6.98
C SER A 133 1.50 -13.44 -6.97
N ILE A 134 1.85 -12.94 -8.15
CA ILE A 134 2.89 -11.93 -8.33
C ILE A 134 2.31 -10.78 -9.16
N TYR A 135 2.50 -9.56 -8.68
CA TYR A 135 2.19 -8.34 -9.41
C TYR A 135 3.51 -7.65 -9.79
N VAL A 136 3.65 -7.31 -11.07
CA VAL A 136 4.83 -6.65 -11.63
C VAL A 136 4.44 -5.27 -12.10
N SER A 137 5.18 -4.25 -11.69
CA SER A 137 5.01 -2.88 -12.18
C SER A 137 6.37 -2.23 -12.45
N GLU A 138 6.39 -1.25 -13.34
CA GLU A 138 7.57 -0.42 -13.57
C GLU A 138 8.03 0.28 -12.29
N GLU A 139 9.33 0.46 -12.17
CA GLU A 139 9.91 1.35 -11.17
C GLU A 139 9.53 2.80 -11.47
N LEU A 140 9.17 3.54 -10.42
CA LEU A 140 9.02 4.98 -10.48
C LEU A 140 10.37 5.62 -10.09
N THR A 141 11.25 5.81 -11.06
CA THR A 141 12.60 6.36 -10.83
C THR A 141 12.53 7.75 -10.21
N GLY A 142 13.33 7.99 -9.17
CA GLY A 142 13.36 9.27 -8.45
C GLY A 142 12.13 9.54 -7.57
N ALA A 143 11.25 8.55 -7.37
CA ALA A 143 10.09 8.71 -6.51
C ALA A 143 10.46 8.56 -5.02
N LYS A 144 9.89 9.43 -4.18
CA LYS A 144 9.98 9.32 -2.71
C LYS A 144 8.60 9.24 -2.10
N SER A 145 8.43 8.52 -1.00
CA SER A 145 7.16 8.56 -0.28
C SER A 145 6.91 9.95 0.32
N ILE A 146 5.64 10.32 0.51
CA ILE A 146 5.31 11.67 0.99
C ILE A 146 5.82 11.97 2.40
N ASP A 147 6.01 10.95 3.25
CA ASP A 147 6.62 11.08 4.57
C ASP A 147 8.12 11.39 4.47
N SER A 148 8.87 10.65 3.66
CA SER A 148 10.29 10.94 3.40
C SER A 148 10.47 12.30 2.73
N PHE A 149 9.70 12.59 1.67
CA PHE A 149 9.74 13.90 1.01
C PHE A 149 9.42 15.06 1.97
N TRP A 150 8.48 14.86 2.89
CA TRP A 150 8.15 15.86 3.89
C TRP A 150 9.32 16.14 4.85
N LEU A 151 10.00 15.09 5.31
CA LEU A 151 11.09 15.19 6.28
C LEU A 151 12.40 15.68 5.63
N ASP A 152 12.74 15.14 4.47
CA ASP A 152 14.04 15.36 3.84
C ASP A 152 14.08 16.70 3.09
N GLU A 153 12.99 17.07 2.42
CA GLU A 153 12.97 18.21 1.49
C GLU A 153 12.12 19.38 2.00
N LEU A 154 10.92 19.14 2.51
CA LEU A 154 10.03 20.25 2.91
C LEU A 154 10.33 20.82 4.29
N ARG A 155 10.91 20.02 5.19
CA ARG A 155 11.29 20.46 6.54
C ARG A 155 12.66 21.14 6.59
N SER A 156 13.56 20.81 5.66
CA SER A 156 14.88 21.44 5.56
C SER A 156 14.79 22.90 5.10
N VAL A 157 13.81 23.25 4.24
CA VAL A 157 13.59 24.63 3.79
C VAL A 157 12.99 25.50 4.92
N GLN A 158 13.75 26.53 5.31
CA GLN A 158 13.37 27.48 6.36
C GLN A 158 12.69 28.75 5.82
N GLY A 159 12.22 29.59 6.74
CA GLY A 159 11.67 30.91 6.41
C GLY A 159 10.32 30.90 5.68
N LYS A 160 10.01 32.03 5.03
CA LYS A 160 8.74 32.25 4.32
C LYS A 160 8.54 31.25 3.18
N ASP A 161 9.61 30.88 2.49
CA ASP A 161 9.56 29.98 1.34
C ASP A 161 9.25 28.55 1.76
N GLY A 162 9.89 28.04 2.82
CA GLY A 162 9.57 26.73 3.38
C GLY A 162 8.13 26.63 3.89
N PHE A 163 7.64 27.70 4.53
CA PHE A 163 6.24 27.77 4.96
C PHE A 163 5.27 27.72 3.77
N ARG A 164 5.55 28.45 2.68
CA ARG A 164 4.73 28.42 1.46
C ARG A 164 4.76 27.04 0.82
N ALA A 165 5.94 26.43 0.65
CA ALA A 165 6.10 25.10 0.06
C ALA A 165 5.29 24.03 0.82
N ARG A 166 5.41 23.99 2.16
CA ARG A 166 4.63 23.08 3.02
C ARG A 166 3.12 23.27 2.86
N ARG A 167 2.63 24.52 2.77
CA ARG A 167 1.20 24.80 2.57
C ARG A 167 0.70 24.39 1.19
N VAL A 168 1.49 24.63 0.15
CA VAL A 168 1.18 24.19 -1.22
C VAL A 168 1.09 22.67 -1.26
N PHE A 169 2.09 21.97 -0.71
CA PHE A 169 2.11 20.52 -0.63
C PHE A 169 0.86 19.96 0.07
N LEU A 170 0.55 20.44 1.28
CA LEU A 170 -0.60 19.98 2.05
C LEU A 170 -1.93 20.28 1.34
N SER A 171 -2.00 21.40 0.62
CA SER A 171 -3.18 21.75 -0.18
C SER A 171 -3.34 20.82 -1.39
N ARG A 172 -2.25 20.47 -2.07
CA ARG A 172 -2.26 19.48 -3.17
C ARG A 172 -2.65 18.10 -2.65
N LEU A 173 -2.08 17.66 -1.55
CA LEU A 173 -2.40 16.36 -0.92
C LEU A 173 -3.87 16.30 -0.48
N ALA A 174 -4.39 17.38 0.10
CA ALA A 174 -5.79 17.49 0.46
C ALA A 174 -6.74 17.43 -0.75
N ARG A 175 -6.34 18.07 -1.86
CA ARG A 175 -7.06 17.99 -3.14
C ARG A 175 -7.08 16.55 -3.66
N LEU A 176 -5.94 15.85 -3.68
CA LEU A 176 -5.87 14.43 -4.06
C LEU A 176 -6.89 13.57 -3.29
N PHE A 177 -6.93 13.68 -1.95
CA PHE A 177 -7.90 12.91 -1.15
C PHE A 177 -9.35 13.29 -1.47
N ARG A 178 -9.60 14.58 -1.67
CA ARG A 178 -10.94 15.07 -2.00
C ARG A 178 -11.40 14.58 -3.37
N THR A 179 -10.52 14.62 -4.38
CA THR A 179 -10.84 14.20 -5.76
C THR A 179 -11.01 12.68 -5.82
N LEU A 180 -10.15 11.89 -5.15
CA LEU A 180 -10.34 10.44 -5.00
C LEU A 180 -11.70 10.10 -4.39
N HIS A 181 -12.05 10.72 -3.27
CA HIS A 181 -13.33 10.47 -2.59
C HIS A 181 -14.56 10.91 -3.39
N ARG A 182 -14.42 11.91 -4.26
CA ARG A 182 -15.47 12.36 -5.18
C ARG A 182 -15.62 11.45 -6.39
N ALA A 183 -14.51 10.92 -6.90
CA ALA A 183 -14.46 9.93 -7.95
C ALA A 183 -14.92 8.52 -7.50
N GLY A 184 -15.44 8.37 -6.27
CA GLY A 184 -15.86 7.07 -5.77
C GLY A 184 -14.69 6.14 -5.37
N ILE A 185 -13.45 6.63 -5.36
CA ILE A 185 -12.26 5.81 -5.11
C ILE A 185 -11.97 5.76 -3.62
N TYR A 186 -11.97 4.53 -3.08
CA TYR A 186 -11.58 4.24 -1.71
C TYR A 186 -10.37 3.33 -1.70
N HIS A 187 -9.37 3.68 -0.89
CA HIS A 187 -8.20 2.84 -0.67
C HIS A 187 -8.20 2.37 0.79
N ASN A 188 -8.03 1.05 0.99
CA ASN A 188 -8.15 0.44 2.32
C ASN A 188 -6.94 0.68 3.24
N ASP A 189 -5.85 1.24 2.72
CA ASP A 189 -4.55 1.42 3.36
C ASP A 189 -3.86 2.68 2.80
N LEU A 190 -4.57 3.81 2.82
CA LEU A 190 -4.08 5.07 2.24
C LEU A 190 -3.25 5.85 3.28
N LYS A 191 -2.03 5.35 3.50
CA LYS A 191 -1.03 5.91 4.41
C LYS A 191 0.10 6.60 3.63
N ALA A 192 0.91 7.38 4.34
CA ALA A 192 1.96 8.22 3.74
C ALA A 192 2.91 7.45 2.82
N ASN A 193 3.41 6.29 3.26
CA ASN A 193 4.33 5.48 2.47
C ASN A 193 3.71 4.83 1.20
N ASN A 194 2.38 4.89 1.03
CA ASN A 194 1.70 4.40 -0.18
C ASN A 194 1.38 5.52 -1.19
N ILE A 195 1.84 6.74 -0.92
CA ILE A 195 1.74 7.89 -1.82
C ILE A 195 3.15 8.36 -2.09
N LEU A 196 3.57 8.30 -3.35
CA LEU A 196 4.87 8.77 -3.78
C LEU A 196 4.77 10.15 -4.42
N VAL A 197 5.83 10.92 -4.31
CA VAL A 197 6.11 12.15 -5.02
C VAL A 197 7.13 11.82 -6.10
N LEU A 198 6.85 12.21 -7.34
CA LEU A 198 7.83 12.16 -8.42
C LEU A 198 8.41 13.57 -8.56
N SER A 199 9.71 13.72 -8.30
CA SER A 199 10.40 14.98 -8.61
C SER A 199 10.46 15.13 -10.13
N ASP A 200 10.02 16.26 -10.65
CA ASP A 200 10.07 16.55 -12.09
C ASP A 200 11.56 16.53 -12.54
N PRO A 201 11.95 15.68 -13.50
CA PRO A 201 13.33 15.58 -13.98
C PRO A 201 13.86 16.88 -14.60
N ALA A 202 12.98 17.84 -14.93
CA ALA A 202 13.37 19.14 -15.48
C ALA A 202 13.62 20.23 -14.43
N GLY A 203 13.68 19.92 -13.13
CA GLY A 203 13.85 20.94 -12.08
C GLY A 203 12.64 21.88 -11.90
N ARG A 204 11.56 21.71 -12.68
CA ARG A 204 10.27 22.39 -12.54
C ARG A 204 9.47 21.99 -11.30
N SER A 205 10.08 21.15 -10.45
CA SER A 205 9.70 20.98 -9.04
C SER A 205 9.91 22.24 -8.21
N ASP A 206 10.54 23.27 -8.78
CA ASP A 206 10.63 24.58 -8.17
C ASP A 206 9.20 25.13 -7.93
N PRO A 207 8.79 25.37 -6.67
CA PRO A 207 7.52 26.04 -6.37
C PRO A 207 7.45 27.47 -6.96
N LYS A 208 8.56 27.96 -7.52
CA LYS A 208 8.71 29.23 -8.26
C LYS A 208 8.38 29.14 -9.75
N SER A 209 8.41 27.95 -10.37
CA SER A 209 8.24 27.77 -11.82
C SER A 209 6.80 27.45 -12.24
N ALA A 210 5.83 27.56 -11.33
CA ALA A 210 4.42 27.59 -11.68
C ALA A 210 4.15 28.88 -12.46
N ASP A 211 4.44 28.86 -13.76
CA ASP A 211 3.97 29.83 -14.73
C ASP A 211 2.47 30.09 -14.45
N PRO A 212 2.07 31.33 -14.12
CA PRO A 212 0.68 31.69 -13.88
C PRO A 212 -0.24 31.33 -15.06
N CYS A 213 0.33 31.13 -16.26
CA CYS A 213 -0.37 30.79 -17.49
C CYS A 213 -0.49 29.28 -17.74
N CYS A 214 0.26 28.42 -17.03
CA CYS A 214 0.12 26.96 -17.10
C CYS A 214 -1.11 26.50 -16.29
N ARG A 215 -2.28 26.84 -16.82
CA ARG A 215 -3.61 26.69 -16.23
C ARG A 215 -4.21 25.31 -16.50
N ASP A 216 -3.41 24.24 -16.43
CA ASP A 216 -3.96 22.87 -16.42
C ASP A 216 -4.02 22.35 -14.97
N PRO A 217 -5.20 22.30 -14.32
CA PRO A 217 -5.36 21.72 -12.99
C PRO A 217 -4.85 20.28 -12.87
N ARG A 218 -4.79 19.53 -13.99
CA ARG A 218 -4.36 18.13 -14.04
C ARG A 218 -2.83 17.96 -13.98
N SER A 219 -2.07 18.99 -14.35
CA SER A 219 -0.59 18.99 -14.25
C SER A 219 -0.11 18.88 -12.79
N SER A 220 -0.80 19.53 -11.86
CA SER A 220 -0.53 19.47 -10.42
C SER A 220 -0.91 18.13 -9.78
N GLU A 221 -1.78 17.34 -10.42
CA GLU A 221 -2.21 16.01 -9.97
C GLU A 221 -1.22 14.91 -10.37
N ARG A 222 -0.38 15.17 -11.38
CA ARG A 222 0.78 14.32 -11.74
C ARG A 222 1.94 14.39 -10.75
N PHE A 223 1.80 15.13 -9.66
CA PHE A 223 2.80 15.18 -8.59
C PHE A 223 2.78 13.93 -7.70
N PHE A 224 1.61 13.34 -7.48
CA PHE A 224 1.47 12.17 -6.63
C PHE A 224 1.30 10.89 -7.46
N ARG A 225 1.88 9.78 -6.99
CA ARG A 225 1.64 8.43 -7.52
C ARG A 225 1.16 7.56 -6.38
N LEU A 226 0.01 6.89 -6.57
CA LEU A 226 -0.46 5.91 -5.59
C LEU A 226 0.22 4.56 -5.86
N ILE A 227 0.66 3.89 -4.82
CA ILE A 227 1.17 2.51 -4.88
C ILE A 227 0.40 1.62 -3.90
N ASP A 228 0.70 0.33 -3.89
CA ASP A 228 0.00 -0.67 -3.08
C ASP A 228 -1.54 -0.72 -3.30
N LEU A 229 -1.92 -0.98 -4.54
CA LEU A 229 -3.31 -0.84 -5.00
C LEU A 229 -4.21 -2.04 -4.67
N GLU A 230 -3.73 -3.04 -3.92
CA GLU A 230 -4.50 -4.27 -3.67
C GLU A 230 -5.79 -4.02 -2.86
N GLY A 231 -5.79 -2.94 -2.07
CA GLY A 231 -6.91 -2.51 -1.25
C GLY A 231 -7.80 -1.46 -1.91
N LEU A 232 -7.53 -1.11 -3.16
CA LEU A 232 -8.25 -0.05 -3.87
C LEU A 232 -9.59 -0.55 -4.41
N ARG A 233 -10.64 0.26 -4.26
CA ARG A 233 -12.00 -0.08 -4.64
C ARG A 233 -12.69 1.12 -5.30
N SER A 234 -13.39 0.86 -6.39
CA SER A 234 -14.39 1.79 -6.92
C SER A 234 -15.72 1.57 -6.18
N CYS A 235 -16.31 2.67 -5.71
CA CYS A 235 -17.57 2.72 -5.00
C CYS A 235 -18.47 3.72 -5.74
N PHE A 236 -19.78 3.48 -5.78
CA PHE A 236 -20.71 4.50 -6.27
C PHE A 236 -20.56 5.83 -5.49
N LEU A 237 -20.46 5.73 -4.17
CA LEU A 237 -20.09 6.83 -3.31
C LEU A 237 -19.13 6.35 -2.21
N VAL A 238 -18.08 7.11 -1.92
CA VAL A 238 -17.26 6.86 -0.73
C VAL A 238 -18.01 7.35 0.51
N SER A 239 -18.51 6.39 1.30
CA SER A 239 -19.22 6.69 2.54
C SER A 239 -18.39 7.51 3.52
N TRP A 240 -19.06 8.27 4.38
CA TRP A 240 -18.40 9.12 5.36
C TRP A 240 -17.39 8.34 6.24
N ARG A 241 -17.77 7.14 6.72
CA ARG A 241 -16.88 6.26 7.49
C ARG A 241 -15.60 5.90 6.73
N ARG A 242 -15.69 5.63 5.42
CA ARG A 242 -14.52 5.32 4.57
C ARG A 242 -13.60 6.53 4.37
N ARG A 243 -14.19 7.72 4.21
CA ARG A 243 -13.43 8.98 4.15
C ARG A 243 -12.67 9.23 5.45
N ILE A 244 -13.35 9.12 6.60
CA ILE A 244 -12.73 9.24 7.92
C ILE A 244 -11.59 8.23 8.08
N LYS A 245 -11.78 6.98 7.65
CA LYS A 245 -10.74 5.96 7.71
C LYS A 245 -9.48 6.36 6.91
N ASN A 246 -9.62 6.85 5.67
CA ASN A 246 -8.49 7.28 4.84
C ASN A 246 -7.77 8.48 5.50
N LEU A 247 -8.52 9.48 5.96
CA LEU A 247 -7.96 10.65 6.65
C LEU A 247 -7.25 10.28 7.96
N ALA A 248 -7.77 9.30 8.70
CA ALA A 248 -7.14 8.78 9.91
C ALA A 248 -5.85 8.02 9.60
N GLN A 249 -5.79 7.22 8.53
CA GLN A 249 -4.58 6.53 8.09
C GLN A 249 -3.46 7.51 7.72
N LEU A 250 -3.81 8.59 7.00
CA LEU A 250 -2.87 9.67 6.71
C LEU A 250 -2.43 10.39 7.99
N ASN A 251 -3.36 10.76 8.88
CA ASN A 251 -3.02 11.46 10.12
C ASN A 251 -2.16 10.59 11.06
N ARG A 252 -2.32 9.26 11.04
CA ARG A 252 -1.48 8.33 11.80
C ARG A 252 -0.02 8.34 11.31
N THR A 253 0.19 8.40 9.99
CA THR A 253 1.52 8.17 9.38
C THR A 253 2.26 9.45 9.01
N LEU A 254 1.56 10.49 8.53
CA LEU A 254 2.14 11.81 8.27
C LEU A 254 1.86 12.79 9.42
N GLY A 255 0.71 12.66 10.09
CA GLY A 255 0.23 13.68 11.02
C GLY A 255 1.05 13.84 12.30
N SER A 256 1.87 12.86 12.69
CA SER A 256 2.87 13.01 13.76
C SER A 256 3.92 14.08 13.41
N HIS A 257 4.21 14.27 12.12
CA HIS A 257 5.19 15.23 11.62
C HIS A 257 4.60 16.60 11.26
N LEU A 258 3.30 16.82 11.51
CA LEU A 258 2.58 18.06 11.19
C LEU A 258 2.20 18.84 12.45
N SER A 259 2.44 20.15 12.44
CA SER A 259 1.90 21.08 13.43
C SER A 259 0.37 21.17 13.34
N ARG A 260 -0.27 21.69 14.39
CA ARG A 260 -1.73 21.93 14.39
C ARG A 260 -2.17 22.85 13.24
N ALA A 261 -1.38 23.89 12.94
CA ALA A 261 -1.66 24.81 11.85
C ALA A 261 -1.59 24.12 10.48
N GLU A 262 -0.57 23.29 10.24
CA GLU A 262 -0.42 22.50 9.02
C GLU A 262 -1.57 21.51 8.82
N LYS A 263 -2.00 20.81 9.89
CA LYS A 263 -3.19 19.96 9.84
C LYS A 263 -4.45 20.74 9.44
N LEU A 264 -4.60 21.97 9.94
CA LEU A 264 -5.73 22.82 9.58
C LEU A 264 -5.68 23.30 8.12
N VAL A 265 -4.48 23.54 7.57
CA VAL A 265 -4.30 23.85 6.13
C VAL A 265 -4.81 22.70 5.27
N PHE A 266 -4.36 21.47 5.55
CA PHE A 266 -4.84 20.27 4.87
C PHE A 266 -6.37 20.14 4.98
N LEU A 267 -6.93 20.24 6.19
CA LEU A 267 -8.36 20.07 6.41
C LEU A 267 -9.21 21.14 5.72
N ASN A 268 -8.75 22.39 5.69
CA ASN A 268 -9.44 23.46 4.98
C ASN A 268 -9.49 23.20 3.47
N ALA A 269 -8.36 22.80 2.88
CA ALA A 269 -8.27 22.47 1.47
C ALA A 269 -9.13 21.24 1.11
N TYR A 270 -9.15 20.21 1.97
CA TYR A 270 -9.96 19.02 1.78
C TYR A 270 -11.47 19.32 1.83
N LEU A 271 -11.89 20.17 2.76
CA LEU A 271 -13.30 20.59 2.89
C LEU A 271 -13.75 21.61 1.85
N ASN A 272 -12.82 22.24 1.12
CA ASN A 272 -13.10 23.42 0.28
C ASN A 272 -13.75 24.58 1.05
N ALA A 273 -13.51 24.67 2.35
CA ALA A 273 -14.31 25.53 3.20
C ALA A 273 -13.81 26.98 3.16
N SER A 274 -14.70 27.90 2.76
CA SER A 274 -14.62 29.32 3.17
C SER A 274 -15.21 29.50 4.59
N THR A 275 -14.77 30.55 5.28
CA THR A 275 -14.78 30.82 6.73
C THR A 275 -16.15 31.06 7.40
N ASN A 276 -17.18 30.23 7.17
CA ASN A 276 -18.49 30.37 7.83
C ASN A 276 -18.55 29.67 9.23
N ARG A 277 -19.30 30.23 10.20
CA ARG A 277 -19.48 29.75 11.58
C ARG A 277 -20.14 28.36 11.67
N VAL A 278 -21.18 28.06 10.87
CA VAL A 278 -21.81 26.72 10.80
C VAL A 278 -20.79 25.66 10.36
N ARG A 279 -19.88 26.04 9.46
CA ARG A 279 -18.77 25.18 9.01
C ARG A 279 -17.73 24.93 10.11
N ARG A 280 -17.61 25.79 11.13
CA ARG A 280 -16.69 25.57 12.27
C ARG A 280 -17.12 24.41 13.16
N ALA A 281 -18.41 24.28 13.45
CA ALA A 281 -18.93 23.16 14.26
C ALA A 281 -18.76 21.81 13.53
N ALA A 282 -19.13 21.77 12.24
CA ALA A 282 -18.93 20.60 11.39
C ALA A 282 -17.44 20.22 11.27
N LYS A 283 -16.55 21.20 11.07
CA LYS A 283 -15.10 20.97 11.05
C LYS A 283 -14.58 20.39 12.37
N ARG A 284 -15.04 20.90 13.52
CA ARG A 284 -14.69 20.36 14.84
C ARG A 284 -15.17 18.92 15.00
N ASN A 285 -16.36 18.57 14.50
CA ASN A 285 -16.85 17.19 14.50
C ASN A 285 -15.99 16.28 13.62
N LEU A 286 -15.65 16.72 12.39
CA LEU A 286 -14.73 15.99 11.51
C LEU A 286 -13.39 15.71 12.19
N ILE A 287 -12.77 16.73 12.80
CA ILE A 287 -11.50 16.59 13.53
C ILE A 287 -11.64 15.51 14.62
N ARG A 288 -12.69 15.58 15.45
CA ARG A 288 -12.94 14.58 16.50
C ARG A 288 -13.06 13.17 15.94
N GLN A 289 -13.75 12.98 14.81
CA GLN A 289 -13.90 11.67 14.19
C GLN A 289 -12.59 11.13 13.63
N ILE A 290 -11.78 11.98 12.98
CA ILE A 290 -10.45 11.60 12.48
C ILE A 290 -9.56 11.17 13.65
N LEU A 291 -9.52 11.95 14.74
CA LEU A 291 -8.67 11.63 15.90
C LEU A 291 -9.11 10.34 16.60
N ARG A 292 -10.43 10.14 16.79
CA ARG A 292 -10.97 8.90 17.35
C ARG A 292 -10.60 7.69 16.51
N GLU A 293 -10.76 7.77 15.19
CA GLU A 293 -10.41 6.66 14.30
C GLU A 293 -8.89 6.46 14.19
N THR A 294 -8.09 7.53 14.26
CA THR A 294 -6.62 7.44 14.33
C THR A 294 -6.20 6.65 15.56
N ASN A 295 -6.72 6.99 16.73
CA ASN A 295 -6.40 6.30 17.99
C ASN A 295 -6.84 4.83 17.94
N ARG A 296 -8.04 4.54 17.42
CA ARG A 296 -8.49 3.16 17.21
C ARG A 296 -7.54 2.36 16.33
N GLN A 297 -7.01 2.95 15.26
CA GLN A 297 -6.05 2.29 14.38
C GLN A 297 -4.71 2.03 15.07
N ILE A 298 -4.18 3.00 15.82
CA ILE A 298 -2.94 2.85 16.61
C ILE A 298 -3.09 1.70 17.61
N ILE A 299 -4.21 1.66 18.34
CA ILE A 299 -4.48 0.59 19.31
C ILE A 299 -4.51 -0.77 18.61
N ARG A 300 -5.28 -0.90 17.51
CA ARG A 300 -5.36 -2.17 16.75
C ARG A 300 -4.01 -2.65 16.21
N GLU A 301 -3.14 -1.74 15.78
CA GLU A 301 -1.80 -2.06 15.30
C GLU A 301 -0.94 -2.59 16.45
N ARG A 302 -0.92 -1.91 17.60
CA ARG A 302 -0.21 -2.39 18.81
C ARG A 302 -0.68 -3.77 19.26
N TRP A 303 -1.99 -4.04 19.22
CA TRP A 303 -2.53 -5.37 19.53
C TRP A 303 -2.06 -6.44 18.54
N ARG A 304 -2.00 -6.10 17.24
CA ARG A 304 -1.50 -7.01 16.22
C ARG A 304 -0.01 -7.31 16.40
N ASP A 305 0.80 -6.28 16.62
CA ASP A 305 2.25 -6.43 16.80
C ASP A 305 2.56 -7.25 18.05
N ARG A 306 1.81 -7.05 19.14
CA ARG A 306 1.92 -7.84 20.37
C ARG A 306 1.60 -9.31 20.13
N HIS A 307 0.49 -9.62 19.46
CA HIS A 307 0.14 -11.01 19.15
C HIS A 307 1.09 -11.67 18.16
N GLU A 308 1.62 -10.92 17.18
CA GLU A 308 2.63 -11.45 16.26
C GLU A 308 3.93 -11.78 17.01
N PHE A 309 4.34 -10.93 17.96
CA PHE A 309 5.48 -11.19 18.84
C PHE A 309 5.25 -12.44 19.71
N GLU A 310 4.08 -12.55 20.36
CA GLU A 310 3.70 -13.74 21.14
C GLU A 310 3.67 -15.02 20.29
N GLU A 311 3.19 -14.95 19.04
CA GLU A 311 3.17 -16.09 18.10
C GLU A 311 4.60 -16.51 17.71
N ILE A 312 5.51 -15.55 17.49
CA ILE A 312 6.92 -15.80 17.19
C ILE A 312 7.63 -16.46 18.37
N ASP A 313 7.49 -15.91 19.58
CA ASP A 313 8.09 -16.48 20.78
C ASP A 313 7.58 -17.90 21.05
N HIS A 314 6.27 -18.12 20.89
CA HIS A 314 5.68 -19.43 21.04
C HIS A 314 6.19 -20.44 19.98
N ALA A 315 6.38 -20.00 18.73
CA ALA A 315 6.95 -20.83 17.68
C ALA A 315 8.43 -21.16 17.94
N ARG A 316 9.22 -20.18 18.42
CA ARG A 316 10.63 -20.37 18.79
C ARG A 316 10.78 -21.36 19.93
N LEU A 317 10.02 -21.18 21.01
CA LEU A 317 10.07 -22.08 22.17
C LEU A 317 9.62 -23.50 21.81
N LYS A 318 8.67 -23.67 20.89
CA LYS A 318 8.32 -24.99 20.37
C LYS A 318 9.48 -25.62 19.61
N ALA A 319 10.15 -24.88 18.73
CA ALA A 319 11.31 -25.39 18.00
C ALA A 319 12.45 -25.79 18.96
N GLU A 320 12.76 -24.95 19.96
CA GLU A 320 13.75 -25.26 21.00
C GLU A 320 13.34 -26.48 21.84
N PHE A 321 12.04 -26.66 22.14
CA PHE A 321 11.53 -27.83 22.86
C PHE A 321 11.74 -29.12 22.07
N PHE A 322 11.50 -29.11 20.76
CA PHE A 322 11.72 -30.26 19.89
C PHE A 322 13.22 -30.61 19.75
N ASN A 323 14.10 -29.60 19.75
CA ASN A 323 15.55 -29.78 19.63
C ASN A 323 16.26 -30.05 20.96
N ALA A 324 15.59 -29.92 22.11
CA ALA A 324 16.19 -30.13 23.42
C ALA A 324 16.52 -31.61 23.67
N THR A 325 17.80 -31.88 23.96
CA THR A 325 18.34 -33.23 24.21
C THR A 325 18.17 -33.71 25.66
N SER A 326 17.96 -32.79 26.63
CA SER A 326 17.83 -33.15 28.05
C SER A 326 16.41 -32.95 28.60
N ARG A 327 16.02 -33.83 29.55
CA ARG A 327 14.71 -33.79 30.23
C ARG A 327 14.50 -32.49 31.02
N ARG A 328 15.55 -31.95 31.66
CA ARG A 328 15.50 -30.67 32.38
C ARG A 328 15.22 -29.49 31.43
N ALA A 329 15.88 -29.43 30.26
CA ALA A 329 15.64 -28.39 29.27
C ALA A 329 14.20 -28.42 28.72
N ARG A 330 13.68 -29.62 28.41
CA ARG A 330 12.28 -29.78 27.97
C ARG A 330 11.28 -29.31 29.02
N LEU A 331 11.52 -29.58 30.31
CA LEU A 331 10.66 -29.14 31.41
C LEU A 331 10.69 -27.61 31.60
N ALA A 332 11.85 -26.97 31.47
CA ALA A 332 11.99 -25.52 31.53
C ALA A 332 11.24 -24.83 30.37
N LEU A 333 11.43 -25.32 29.14
CA LEU A 333 10.75 -24.80 27.95
C LEU A 333 9.22 -25.02 28.01
N LYS A 334 8.77 -26.17 28.52
CA LYS A 334 7.34 -26.45 28.74
C LYS A 334 6.71 -25.47 29.75
N ARG A 335 7.45 -25.07 30.80
CA ARG A 335 7.01 -24.03 31.75
C ARG A 335 6.98 -22.64 31.10
N ALA A 336 7.99 -22.29 30.30
CA ALA A 336 8.03 -21.01 29.58
C ALA A 336 6.88 -20.86 28.58
N VAL A 337 6.59 -21.91 27.80
CA VAL A 337 5.42 -21.97 26.90
C VAL A 337 4.11 -21.80 27.68
N LYS A 338 3.98 -22.50 28.83
CA LYS A 338 2.78 -22.39 29.68
C LYS A 338 2.60 -20.96 30.20
N LEU A 339 3.67 -20.30 30.65
CA LEU A 339 3.64 -18.93 31.14
C LEU A 339 3.26 -17.91 30.04
N LEU A 340 3.73 -18.10 28.80
CA LEU A 340 3.32 -17.26 27.68
C LEU A 340 1.86 -17.48 27.28
N THR A 341 1.37 -18.72 27.34
CA THR A 341 -0.07 -19.02 27.09
C THR A 341 -1.00 -18.59 28.23
N PHE A 342 -0.48 -18.43 29.45
CA PHE A 342 -1.25 -18.05 30.65
C PHE A 342 -0.90 -16.64 31.17
N SER A 343 -0.31 -15.78 30.34
CA SER A 343 -0.04 -14.39 30.74
C SER A 343 -1.35 -13.68 31.13
N PRO A 344 -1.44 -13.07 32.32
CA PRO A 344 -2.71 -12.63 32.92
C PRO A 344 -3.21 -11.34 32.25
N GLN A 345 -3.90 -11.45 31.12
CA GLN A 345 -4.55 -10.31 30.44
C GLN A 345 -6.08 -10.31 30.53
N ASN A 346 -6.68 -11.09 31.44
CA ASN A 346 -8.14 -11.16 31.60
C ASN A 346 -8.70 -10.49 32.88
N ARG A 347 -7.92 -9.65 33.59
CA ARG A 347 -8.40 -8.99 34.83
C ARG A 347 -8.45 -7.46 34.84
N GLU A 348 -7.85 -6.76 33.88
CA GLU A 348 -7.81 -5.27 33.92
C GLU A 348 -8.92 -4.54 33.14
N ASN A 349 -9.97 -5.23 32.66
CA ASN A 349 -11.16 -4.58 32.08
C ASN A 349 -12.41 -4.65 32.97
N THR A 350 -12.22 -4.89 34.26
CA THR A 350 -13.25 -4.68 35.28
C THR A 350 -12.58 -3.88 36.38
N ILE A 351 -13.12 -2.70 36.70
CA ILE A 351 -12.63 -1.70 37.68
C ILE A 351 -11.76 -0.58 37.05
N THR A 352 -12.35 0.32 36.27
CA THR A 352 -12.68 1.72 36.64
C THR A 352 -13.20 2.51 35.45
#